data_AF-A0A7V2TTC0-F1
#
_entry.id   AF-A0A7V2TTC0-F1
#
_cell.length_a   1.000
_cell.length_b   1.000
_cell.length_c   1.000
_cell.angle_alpha   90.00
_cell.angle_beta   90.00
_cell.angle_gamma   90.00
#
_symmetry.space_group_name_H-M   'P 1'
#
loop_
_entity.id
_entity.type
_entity.pdbx_description
1 polymer ?
#
loop_
_entity_poly.entity_id
_entity_poly.type
_entity_poly.pdbx_seq_one_letter_code
_entity_poly.pdbx_strand_id
1 'polypeptide(L)'
;MKIRLVCVLCLAVAGPGFADDLKAQLESVVFGDGWKVIAPIAEYNADNLYDYIDGEAEFFLPYGFERLYSVSFGTAPDAAVTLTVDVYIMGSPLDAWGVYRSIRRQDARPMDVGLEGARTETLGLFCQDKYFVRMLLSGGKQADPGLFEAAAKAVSAVMPAAGRPRELMVLDIEGIDAASAKYIAKSVLAYPFFPHGLLADAAWKTGDAEKRGRVLMLTLRDETEAASVFDGYARWLTEEKGGSVLRRNDREMAADDALYRGVLLRREGLCIFGVVHNGPADDGVPMLERMVERFRTAEPSSK
;
A
#
# COMPACT_ATOMS: atom_id res chain seq x y z
N MET A 1 41.33 -14.45 -23.00
CA MET A 1 40.77 -13.09 -23.26
C MET A 1 39.74 -12.83 -22.17
N LYS A 2 40.04 -11.99 -21.17
CA LYS A 2 39.18 -11.74 -19.99
C LYS A 2 38.16 -10.66 -20.35
N ILE A 3 36.89 -11.01 -20.46
CA ILE A 3 35.80 -10.04 -20.65
C ILE A 3 35.43 -9.49 -19.27
N ARG A 4 35.71 -8.21 -19.04
CA ARG A 4 35.25 -7.47 -17.86
C ARG A 4 33.81 -7.02 -18.12
N LEU A 5 32.88 -7.59 -17.35
CA LEU A 5 31.51 -7.12 -17.28
C LEU A 5 31.49 -5.82 -16.46
N VAL A 6 31.28 -4.68 -17.12
CA VAL A 6 31.07 -3.39 -16.45
C VAL A 6 29.59 -3.33 -16.09
N CYS A 7 29.29 -3.48 -14.80
CA CYS A 7 27.95 -3.28 -14.26
C CYS A 7 27.70 -1.76 -14.18
N VAL A 8 26.88 -1.23 -15.08
CA VAL A 8 26.42 0.16 -15.01
C VAL A 8 25.32 0.20 -13.96
N LEU A 9 25.67 0.71 -12.78
CA LEU A 9 24.71 1.03 -11.72
C LEU A 9 23.93 2.27 -12.16
N CYS A 10 22.71 2.10 -12.68
CA CYS A 10 21.77 3.19 -12.86
C CYS A 10 21.28 3.64 -11.47
N LEU A 11 21.97 4.61 -10.87
CA LEU A 11 21.40 5.43 -9.81
C LEU A 11 20.26 6.25 -10.42
N ALA A 12 19.02 5.84 -10.16
CA ALA A 12 17.85 6.68 -10.40
C ALA A 12 17.92 7.86 -9.42
N VAL A 13 18.47 8.98 -9.87
CA VAL A 13 18.31 10.26 -9.19
C VAL A 13 16.86 10.68 -9.43
N ALA A 14 16.00 10.58 -8.43
CA ALA A 14 14.69 11.23 -8.46
C ALA A 14 14.94 12.74 -8.57
N GLY A 15 14.73 13.29 -9.77
CA GLY A 15 14.94 14.70 -10.03
C GLY A 15 13.89 15.55 -9.29
N PRO A 16 14.27 16.74 -8.77
CA PRO A 16 13.35 17.65 -8.06
C PRO A 16 12.26 18.29 -8.95
N GLY A 17 12.13 17.91 -10.22
CA GLY A 17 11.28 18.61 -11.19
C GLY A 17 9.77 18.42 -11.01
N PHE A 18 9.30 17.26 -10.55
CA PHE A 18 7.85 16.99 -10.49
C PHE A 18 7.19 17.45 -9.18
N ALA A 19 7.91 17.44 -8.06
CA ALA A 19 7.35 17.86 -6.77
C ALA A 19 7.06 19.36 -6.75
N ASP A 20 8.02 20.18 -7.21
CA ASP A 20 7.84 21.63 -7.30
C ASP A 20 6.79 22.01 -8.37
N ASP A 21 6.68 21.22 -9.44
CA ASP A 21 5.63 21.35 -10.46
C ASP A 21 4.23 21.01 -9.90
N LEU A 22 4.11 19.95 -9.09
CA LEU A 22 2.84 19.57 -8.46
C LEU A 22 2.30 20.68 -7.55
N LYS A 23 3.15 21.32 -6.73
CA LYS A 23 2.72 22.44 -5.87
C LYS A 23 2.13 23.57 -6.70
N ALA A 24 2.81 23.98 -7.77
CA ALA A 24 2.33 25.02 -8.67
C ALA A 24 1.02 24.63 -9.37
N GLN A 25 0.88 23.36 -9.77
CA GLN A 25 -0.36 22.87 -10.37
C GLN A 25 -1.52 22.88 -9.36
N LEU A 26 -1.27 22.48 -8.10
CA LEU A 26 -2.26 22.52 -7.01
C LEU A 26 -2.77 23.95 -6.73
N GLU A 27 -1.93 24.98 -6.85
CA GLU A 27 -2.34 26.38 -6.68
C GLU A 27 -3.40 26.83 -7.69
N SER A 28 -3.42 26.20 -8.87
CA SER A 28 -4.35 26.50 -9.96
C SER A 28 -5.65 25.70 -9.91
N VAL A 29 -5.77 24.75 -8.97
CA VAL A 29 -6.95 23.87 -8.89
C VAL A 29 -8.19 24.69 -8.53
N VAL A 30 -9.23 24.49 -9.33
CA VAL A 30 -10.59 25.00 -9.12
C VAL A 30 -11.60 23.89 -9.40
N PHE A 31 -12.73 23.92 -8.72
CA PHE A 31 -13.80 22.95 -8.93
C PHE A 31 -15.17 23.48 -8.48
N GLY A 32 -16.23 22.82 -8.94
CA GLY A 32 -17.61 23.16 -8.57
C GLY A 32 -17.95 24.64 -8.78
N ASP A 33 -18.90 25.13 -8.01
CA ASP A 33 -19.38 26.51 -8.08
C ASP A 33 -18.47 27.48 -7.31
N GLY A 34 -17.24 27.65 -7.81
CA GLY A 34 -16.33 28.71 -7.34
C GLY A 34 -15.34 28.32 -6.25
N TRP A 35 -15.16 27.02 -5.97
CA TRP A 35 -14.11 26.57 -5.06
C TRP A 35 -12.73 26.74 -5.69
N LYS A 36 -11.83 27.36 -4.94
CA LYS A 36 -10.45 27.67 -5.34
C LYS A 36 -9.54 27.67 -4.11
N VAL A 37 -8.23 27.67 -4.34
CA VAL A 37 -7.26 27.86 -3.27
C VAL A 37 -7.43 29.24 -2.63
N ILE A 38 -7.53 29.28 -1.30
CA ILE A 38 -7.81 30.52 -0.53
C ILE A 38 -6.69 30.92 0.44
N ALA A 39 -5.66 30.09 0.58
CA ALA A 39 -4.49 30.35 1.42
C ALA A 39 -3.23 29.79 0.74
N PRO A 40 -2.02 30.29 1.10
CA PRO A 40 -0.78 29.69 0.64
C PRO A 40 -0.71 28.20 0.97
N ILE A 41 -0.21 27.38 0.04
CA ILE A 41 -0.06 25.94 0.26
C ILE A 41 1.02 25.71 1.33
N ALA A 42 0.62 25.03 2.42
CA ALA A 42 1.54 24.60 3.45
C ALA A 42 2.27 23.31 3.00
N GLU A 43 3.53 23.19 3.37
CA GLU A 43 4.39 22.09 2.96
C GLU A 43 5.11 21.49 4.16
N TYR A 44 5.10 20.16 4.23
CA TYR A 44 5.70 19.41 5.33
C TYR A 44 6.56 18.27 4.80
N ASN A 45 7.64 17.99 5.50
CA ASN A 45 8.55 16.87 5.28
C ASN A 45 8.64 16.03 6.57
N ALA A 46 9.47 14.99 6.57
CA ALA A 46 9.58 14.09 7.72
C ALA A 46 10.00 14.80 9.02
N ASP A 47 10.71 15.93 8.92
CA ASP A 47 11.25 16.68 10.05
C ASP A 47 10.25 17.64 10.69
N ASN A 48 9.10 17.93 10.05
CA ASN A 48 8.10 18.86 10.58
C ASN A 48 6.65 18.40 10.42
N LEU A 49 6.40 17.19 9.90
CA LEU A 49 5.05 16.64 9.77
C LEU A 49 4.32 16.56 11.12
N TYR A 50 5.06 16.30 12.21
CA TYR A 50 4.51 16.25 13.56
C TYR A 50 3.93 17.59 14.02
N ASP A 51 4.44 18.72 13.51
CA ASP A 51 3.88 20.04 13.84
C ASP A 51 2.46 20.22 13.26
N TYR A 52 2.10 19.42 12.24
CA TYR A 52 0.82 19.50 11.56
C TYR A 52 -0.21 18.47 12.04
N ILE A 53 0.17 17.18 12.05
CA ILE A 53 -0.76 16.08 12.37
C ILE A 53 -0.45 15.38 13.70
N ASP A 54 0.51 15.92 14.47
CA ASP A 54 0.94 15.38 15.77
C ASP A 54 1.19 13.86 15.70
N GLY A 55 0.92 13.09 16.76
CA GLY A 55 1.16 11.64 16.87
C GLY A 55 0.64 10.76 15.72
N GLU A 56 -0.15 11.27 14.77
CA GLU A 56 -0.44 10.58 13.51
C GLU A 56 0.76 10.52 12.54
N ALA A 57 1.75 11.41 12.67
CA ALA A 57 2.91 11.49 11.77
C ALA A 57 3.72 10.17 11.74
N GLU A 58 3.87 9.52 12.89
CA GLU A 58 4.61 8.25 13.01
C GLU A 58 4.00 7.13 12.16
N PHE A 59 2.70 7.19 11.89
CA PHE A 59 2.01 6.21 11.04
C PHE A 59 2.49 6.26 9.59
N PHE A 60 2.84 7.44 9.05
CA PHE A 60 3.18 7.62 7.63
C PHE A 60 4.63 7.24 7.33
N LEU A 61 5.54 7.36 8.30
CA LEU A 61 6.99 7.17 8.09
C LEU A 61 7.36 5.77 7.57
N PRO A 62 6.77 4.65 8.08
CA PRO A 62 7.07 3.32 7.55
C PRO A 62 6.70 3.15 6.08
N TYR A 63 5.70 3.86 5.59
CA TYR A 63 5.21 3.85 4.20
C TYR A 63 6.03 4.78 3.28
N GLY A 64 7.26 5.13 3.68
CA GLY A 64 8.17 5.92 2.85
C GLY A 64 7.69 7.35 2.59
N PHE A 65 7.01 7.97 3.56
CA PHE A 65 6.59 9.37 3.46
C PHE A 65 7.73 10.30 2.98
N GLU A 66 7.48 11.03 1.89
CA GLU A 66 8.43 11.97 1.30
C GLU A 66 8.06 13.42 1.64
N ARG A 67 6.80 13.80 1.40
CA ARG A 67 6.31 15.18 1.50
C ARG A 67 4.80 15.23 1.64
N LEU A 68 4.28 16.31 2.24
CA LEU A 68 2.86 16.67 2.25
C LEU A 68 2.67 18.09 1.74
N TYR A 69 1.67 18.29 0.86
CA TYR A 69 1.10 19.59 0.55
C TYR A 69 -0.30 19.70 1.14
N SER A 70 -0.55 20.68 2.00
CA SER A 70 -1.89 20.96 2.55
C SER A 70 -2.47 22.18 1.86
N VAL A 71 -3.58 21.97 1.17
CA VAL A 71 -4.24 22.98 0.33
C VAL A 71 -5.61 23.31 0.92
N SER A 72 -5.82 24.58 1.27
CA SER A 72 -7.11 25.06 1.76
C SER A 72 -7.94 25.62 0.61
N PHE A 73 -9.08 24.98 0.32
CA PHE A 73 -10.06 25.44 -0.65
C PHE A 73 -11.25 26.11 0.02
N GLY A 74 -11.80 27.12 -0.65
CA GLY A 74 -13.04 27.79 -0.27
C GLY A 74 -13.59 28.62 -1.43
N THR A 75 -14.80 29.15 -1.29
CA THR A 75 -15.43 30.03 -2.29
C THR A 75 -14.94 31.47 -2.21
N ALA A 76 -14.41 31.87 -1.05
CA ALA A 76 -13.80 33.16 -0.77
C ALA A 76 -12.73 33.02 0.34
N PRO A 77 -11.79 33.98 0.50
CA PRO A 77 -10.76 33.93 1.54
C PRO A 77 -11.29 33.78 2.98
N ASP A 78 -12.49 34.29 3.27
CA ASP A 78 -13.17 34.26 4.57
C ASP A 78 -14.39 33.31 4.57
N ALA A 79 -14.41 32.32 3.67
CA ALA A 79 -15.51 31.38 3.56
C ALA A 79 -15.77 30.64 4.89
N ALA A 80 -17.03 30.56 5.28
CA ALA A 80 -17.46 29.86 6.50
C ALA A 80 -17.24 28.34 6.43
N VAL A 81 -17.18 27.78 5.23
CA VAL A 81 -16.90 26.37 4.97
C VAL A 81 -15.64 26.29 4.13
N THR A 82 -14.70 25.46 4.56
CA THR A 82 -13.45 25.21 3.85
C THR A 82 -13.21 23.71 3.69
N LEU A 83 -12.45 23.36 2.67
CA LEU A 83 -12.02 21.99 2.40
C LEU A 83 -10.49 21.96 2.44
N THR A 84 -9.94 21.29 3.44
CA THR A 84 -8.50 21.04 3.51
C THR A 84 -8.19 19.77 2.73
N VAL A 85 -7.32 19.86 1.74
CA VAL A 85 -6.85 18.74 0.94
C VAL A 85 -5.36 18.52 1.22
N ASP A 86 -5.07 17.44 1.93
CA ASP A 86 -3.72 16.97 2.20
C ASP A 86 -3.30 15.98 1.12
N VAL A 87 -2.29 16.33 0.34
CA VAL A 87 -1.68 15.48 -0.69
C VAL A 87 -0.36 14.95 -0.14
N TYR A 88 -0.36 13.68 0.28
CA TYR A 88 0.79 12.95 0.77
C TYR A 88 1.51 12.27 -0.40
N ILE A 89 2.82 12.46 -0.49
CA ILE A 89 3.72 11.75 -1.40
C ILE A 89 4.38 10.62 -0.62
N MET A 90 4.08 9.38 -1.00
CA MET A 90 4.56 8.17 -0.34
C MET A 90 5.71 7.51 -1.12
N GLY A 91 6.32 6.47 -0.55
CA GLY A 91 7.50 5.85 -1.15
C GLY A 91 7.22 5.05 -2.43
N SER A 92 5.99 4.58 -2.60
CA SER A 92 5.55 3.82 -3.76
C SER A 92 4.02 3.82 -3.90
N PRO A 93 3.49 3.35 -5.05
CA PRO A 93 2.05 3.15 -5.19
C PRO A 93 1.42 2.20 -4.16
N LEU A 94 2.14 1.16 -3.74
CA LEU A 94 1.67 0.25 -2.71
C LEU A 94 1.66 0.91 -1.32
N ASP A 95 2.63 1.78 -1.06
CA ASP A 95 2.66 2.54 0.18
C ASP A 95 1.46 3.48 0.30
N ALA A 96 1.16 4.23 -0.77
CA ALA A 96 -0.02 5.11 -0.83
C ALA A 96 -1.34 4.31 -0.70
N TRP A 97 -1.44 3.18 -1.38
CA TRP A 97 -2.60 2.29 -1.27
C TRP A 97 -2.73 1.69 0.14
N GLY A 98 -1.62 1.35 0.80
CA GLY A 98 -1.60 0.84 2.17
C GLY A 98 -2.08 1.86 3.20
N VAL A 99 -1.63 3.11 3.06
CA VAL A 99 -2.13 4.24 3.87
C VAL A 99 -3.63 4.44 3.65
N TYR A 100 -4.06 4.50 2.39
CA TYR A 100 -5.48 4.61 2.05
C TYR A 100 -6.33 3.51 2.70
N ARG A 101 -5.96 2.24 2.51
CA ARG A 101 -6.71 1.09 3.05
C ARG A 101 -6.75 1.07 4.58
N SER A 102 -5.72 1.60 5.24
CA SER A 102 -5.64 1.66 6.70
C SER A 102 -6.55 2.74 7.30
N ILE A 103 -6.69 3.88 6.62
CA ILE A 103 -7.51 5.02 7.10
C ILE A 103 -8.96 4.90 6.63
N ARG A 104 -9.21 4.27 5.47
CA ARG A 104 -10.55 4.11 4.90
C ARG A 104 -11.48 3.37 5.87
N ARG A 105 -12.57 4.03 6.22
CA ARG A 105 -13.64 3.42 7.03
C ARG A 105 -14.45 2.40 6.24
N GLN A 106 -14.93 1.36 6.92
CA GLN A 106 -15.74 0.31 6.30
C GLN A 106 -17.11 0.80 5.82
N ASP A 107 -17.65 1.86 6.44
CA ASP A 107 -18.95 2.48 6.12
C ASP A 107 -18.85 3.58 5.03
N ALA A 108 -17.65 3.83 4.50
CA ALA A 108 -17.44 4.86 3.49
C ALA A 108 -18.07 4.48 2.14
N ARG A 109 -18.61 5.47 1.44
CA ARG A 109 -19.17 5.33 0.09
C ARG A 109 -18.03 5.44 -0.94
N PRO A 110 -17.99 4.59 -1.98
CA PRO A 110 -16.93 4.65 -2.99
C PRO A 110 -16.99 5.95 -3.79
N MET A 111 -15.81 6.40 -4.23
CA MET A 111 -15.62 7.49 -5.20
C MET A 111 -14.84 6.95 -6.40
N ASP A 112 -15.29 7.30 -7.61
CA ASP A 112 -14.63 6.93 -8.86
C ASP A 112 -13.51 7.93 -9.19
N VAL A 113 -12.33 7.70 -8.59
CA VAL A 113 -11.13 8.54 -8.73
C VAL A 113 -9.87 7.74 -8.36
N GLY A 114 -8.77 7.98 -9.07
CA GLY A 114 -7.49 7.33 -8.82
C GLY A 114 -7.55 5.80 -8.97
N LEU A 115 -6.77 5.11 -8.15
CA LEU A 115 -6.81 3.65 -8.01
C LEU A 115 -8.00 3.20 -7.16
N GLU A 116 -8.18 3.84 -6.00
CA GLU A 116 -9.33 3.66 -5.12
C GLU A 116 -9.66 4.97 -4.42
N GLY A 117 -10.95 5.28 -4.30
CA GLY A 117 -11.47 6.45 -3.60
C GLY A 117 -12.71 6.09 -2.76
N ALA A 118 -12.86 6.75 -1.62
CA ALA A 118 -14.05 6.61 -0.78
C ALA A 118 -14.27 7.85 0.10
N ARG A 119 -15.50 8.06 0.56
CA ARG A 119 -15.87 9.19 1.41
C ARG A 119 -16.93 8.88 2.44
N THR A 120 -16.96 9.70 3.48
CA THR A 120 -18.08 9.87 4.40
C THR A 120 -18.74 11.24 4.16
N GLU A 121 -19.45 11.77 5.15
CA GLU A 121 -20.03 13.11 5.13
C GLU A 121 -18.99 14.22 5.33
N THR A 122 -17.87 13.92 5.99
CA THR A 122 -16.85 14.91 6.39
C THR A 122 -15.43 14.58 5.95
N LEU A 123 -15.19 13.36 5.45
CA LEU A 123 -13.88 12.88 5.03
C LEU A 123 -13.96 12.28 3.63
N GLY A 124 -13.10 12.72 2.71
CA GLY A 124 -12.88 12.06 1.42
C GLY A 124 -11.44 11.59 1.30
N LEU A 125 -11.24 10.38 0.82
CA LEU A 125 -9.92 9.76 0.68
C LEU A 125 -9.78 9.18 -0.72
N PHE A 126 -8.60 9.30 -1.33
CA PHE A 126 -8.25 8.48 -2.48
C PHE A 126 -6.74 8.24 -2.57
N CYS A 127 -6.34 7.26 -3.37
CA CYS A 127 -4.95 7.06 -3.73
C CYS A 127 -4.80 6.98 -5.25
N GLN A 128 -3.69 7.50 -5.77
CA GLN A 128 -3.35 7.50 -7.19
C GLN A 128 -1.83 7.50 -7.30
N ASP A 129 -1.25 6.51 -7.99
CA ASP A 129 0.21 6.33 -8.06
C ASP A 129 0.78 6.36 -6.62
N LYS A 130 1.90 7.05 -6.37
CA LYS A 130 2.45 7.21 -5.02
C LYS A 130 1.76 8.26 -4.14
N TYR A 131 0.63 8.81 -4.58
CA TYR A 131 -0.08 9.86 -3.88
C TYR A 131 -1.25 9.31 -3.06
N PHE A 132 -1.28 9.64 -1.77
CA PHE A 132 -2.46 9.48 -0.93
C PHE A 132 -3.05 10.86 -0.66
N VAL A 133 -4.36 11.01 -0.86
CA VAL A 133 -5.05 12.28 -0.67
C VAL A 133 -6.13 12.15 0.40
N ARG A 134 -6.09 13.06 1.38
CA ARG A 134 -7.08 13.20 2.44
C ARG A 134 -7.75 14.55 2.33
N MET A 135 -9.07 14.57 2.25
CA MET A 135 -9.88 15.77 2.15
C MET A 135 -10.78 15.88 3.38
N LEU A 136 -10.63 16.94 4.17
CA LEU A 136 -11.38 17.18 5.39
C LEU A 136 -12.22 18.45 5.26
N LEU A 137 -13.52 18.33 5.50
CA LEU A 137 -14.43 19.47 5.52
C LEU A 137 -14.40 20.16 6.89
N SER A 138 -14.24 21.48 6.89
CA SER A 138 -14.28 22.33 8.08
C SER A 138 -15.37 23.38 7.97
N GLY A 139 -15.98 23.76 9.10
CA GLY A 139 -16.98 24.84 9.17
C GLY A 139 -18.41 24.46 8.69
N GLY A 140 -18.62 23.21 8.28
CA GLY A 140 -19.94 22.65 7.94
C GLY A 140 -20.18 21.30 8.64
N LYS A 141 -21.46 20.91 8.78
CA LYS A 141 -21.82 19.60 9.37
C LYS A 141 -21.69 18.43 8.38
N GLN A 142 -21.83 18.71 7.08
CA GLN A 142 -21.80 17.72 6.02
C GLN A 142 -21.39 18.41 4.71
N ALA A 143 -20.68 17.69 3.84
CA ALA A 143 -20.34 18.17 2.51
C ALA A 143 -21.58 18.24 1.61
N ASP A 144 -21.66 19.29 0.79
CA ASP A 144 -22.66 19.37 -0.26
C ASP A 144 -22.56 18.14 -1.19
N PRO A 145 -23.68 17.63 -1.71
CA PRO A 145 -23.65 16.48 -2.62
C PRO A 145 -22.68 16.70 -3.78
N GLY A 146 -21.71 15.80 -3.95
CA GLY A 146 -20.73 15.85 -5.03
C GLY A 146 -19.48 16.69 -4.76
N LEU A 147 -19.39 17.39 -3.62
CA LEU A 147 -18.24 18.25 -3.30
C LEU A 147 -16.92 17.44 -3.30
N PHE A 148 -16.88 16.32 -2.58
CA PHE A 148 -15.69 15.46 -2.53
C PHE A 148 -15.36 14.87 -3.88
N GLU A 149 -16.35 14.44 -4.67
CA GLU A 149 -16.13 13.91 -6.01
C GLU A 149 -15.55 14.97 -6.96
N ALA A 150 -16.05 16.20 -6.90
CA ALA A 150 -15.55 17.31 -7.70
C ALA A 150 -14.12 17.69 -7.30
N ALA A 151 -13.86 17.83 -6.00
CA ALA A 151 -12.53 18.13 -5.46
C ALA A 151 -11.53 17.02 -5.83
N ALA A 152 -11.89 15.75 -5.59
CA ALA A 152 -11.01 14.61 -5.88
C ALA A 152 -10.66 14.54 -7.37
N LYS A 153 -11.63 14.73 -8.28
CA LYS A 153 -11.38 14.74 -9.72
C LYS A 153 -10.45 15.87 -10.14
N ALA A 154 -10.63 17.07 -9.59
CA ALA A 154 -9.79 18.22 -9.92
C ALA A 154 -8.35 18.05 -9.41
N VAL A 155 -8.18 17.54 -8.18
CA VAL A 155 -6.86 17.24 -7.60
C VAL A 155 -6.19 16.06 -8.33
N SER A 156 -6.95 15.01 -8.67
CA SER A 156 -6.48 13.86 -9.45
C SER A 156 -5.92 14.26 -10.83
N ALA A 157 -6.53 15.26 -11.48
CA ALA A 157 -6.16 15.70 -12.82
C ALA A 157 -4.78 16.38 -12.90
N VAL A 158 -4.26 16.89 -11.77
CA VAL A 158 -2.92 17.49 -11.69
C VAL A 158 -1.86 16.51 -11.17
N MET A 159 -2.23 15.24 -10.97
CA MET A 159 -1.31 14.20 -10.52
C MET A 159 -1.04 13.20 -11.66
N PRO A 160 0.09 12.48 -11.64
CA PRO A 160 0.38 11.43 -12.62
C PRO A 160 -0.75 10.40 -12.64
N ALA A 161 -1.14 9.96 -13.83
CA ALA A 161 -2.10 8.87 -13.97
C ALA A 161 -1.55 7.60 -13.29
N ALA A 162 -2.43 6.85 -12.61
CA ALA A 162 -2.04 5.63 -11.93
C ALA A 162 -2.31 4.39 -12.78
N GLY A 163 -1.30 3.53 -12.90
CA GLY A 163 -1.51 2.12 -13.17
C GLY A 163 -1.87 1.37 -11.89
N ARG A 164 -2.53 0.22 -12.01
CA ARG A 164 -2.69 -0.69 -10.87
C ARG A 164 -1.36 -1.40 -10.61
N PRO A 165 -0.80 -1.35 -9.39
CA PRO A 165 0.42 -2.09 -9.06
C PRO A 165 0.23 -3.58 -9.34
N ARG A 166 1.23 -4.22 -9.95
CA ARG A 166 1.17 -5.62 -10.37
C ARG A 166 0.93 -6.54 -9.18
N GLU A 167 1.47 -6.19 -8.03
CA GLU A 167 1.31 -6.90 -6.76
C GLU A 167 -0.16 -6.99 -6.36
N LEU A 168 -0.99 -5.98 -6.64
CA LEU A 168 -2.42 -6.02 -6.32
C LEU A 168 -3.22 -6.99 -7.20
N MET A 169 -2.63 -7.59 -8.22
CA MET A 169 -3.29 -8.63 -9.03
C MET A 169 -3.45 -9.95 -8.27
N VAL A 170 -2.69 -10.14 -7.19
CA VAL A 170 -2.87 -11.30 -6.30
C VAL A 170 -4.21 -11.25 -5.57
N LEU A 171 -4.83 -10.06 -5.46
CA LEU A 171 -6.14 -9.91 -4.83
C LEU A 171 -7.28 -10.39 -5.72
N ASP A 172 -7.04 -10.58 -7.02
CA ASP A 172 -8.05 -11.00 -8.01
C ASP A 172 -8.05 -12.52 -8.21
N ILE A 173 -7.71 -13.29 -7.17
CA ILE A 173 -7.67 -14.75 -7.19
C ILE A 173 -8.88 -15.29 -6.45
N GLU A 174 -9.49 -16.33 -7.02
CA GLU A 174 -10.60 -17.03 -6.37
C GLU A 174 -10.23 -17.50 -4.96
N GLY A 175 -11.06 -17.12 -3.99
CA GLY A 175 -10.89 -17.47 -2.59
C GLY A 175 -10.17 -16.41 -1.75
N ILE A 176 -9.56 -15.39 -2.35
CA ILE A 176 -9.00 -14.25 -1.62
C ILE A 176 -10.09 -13.19 -1.41
N ASP A 177 -10.25 -12.73 -0.17
CA ASP A 177 -11.12 -11.59 0.14
C ASP A 177 -10.36 -10.27 -0.07
N ALA A 178 -10.53 -9.66 -1.24
CA ALA A 178 -9.91 -8.37 -1.57
C ALA A 178 -10.34 -7.21 -0.64
N ALA A 179 -11.47 -7.32 0.08
CA ALA A 179 -11.88 -6.31 1.04
C ALA A 179 -11.06 -6.37 2.34
N SER A 180 -10.57 -7.56 2.70
CA SER A 180 -9.69 -7.79 3.86
C SER A 180 -8.23 -7.37 3.63
N ALA A 181 -7.86 -7.11 2.37
CA ALA A 181 -6.48 -6.89 1.96
C ALA A 181 -5.85 -5.66 2.62
N LYS A 182 -4.62 -5.82 3.09
CA LYS A 182 -3.78 -4.80 3.70
C LYS A 182 -2.40 -4.82 3.05
N TYR A 183 -1.78 -3.66 2.97
CA TYR A 183 -0.34 -3.55 2.72
C TYR A 183 0.33 -3.13 4.03
N ILE A 184 1.28 -3.94 4.47
CA ILE A 184 2.00 -3.74 5.72
C ILE A 184 3.40 -3.26 5.35
N ALA A 185 3.74 -2.04 5.75
CA ALA A 185 4.99 -1.39 5.33
C ALA A 185 6.26 -1.96 5.99
N LYS A 186 6.14 -2.64 7.14
CA LYS A 186 7.26 -3.32 7.82
C LYS A 186 6.74 -4.46 8.68
N SER A 187 7.53 -5.52 8.80
CA SER A 187 7.26 -6.62 9.72
C SER A 187 5.92 -7.29 9.46
N VAL A 188 5.70 -7.78 8.23
CA VAL A 188 4.52 -8.61 7.92
C VAL A 188 4.43 -9.76 8.92
N LEU A 189 3.22 -10.05 9.40
CA LEU A 189 2.97 -11.00 10.51
C LEU A 189 3.69 -10.66 11.83
N ALA A 190 4.03 -9.38 12.03
CA ALA A 190 4.78 -8.90 13.19
C ALA A 190 6.19 -9.52 13.36
N TYR A 191 6.75 -10.08 12.29
CA TYR A 191 8.12 -10.60 12.29
C TYR A 191 9.10 -9.60 11.69
N PRO A 192 10.14 -9.15 12.41
CA PRO A 192 11.04 -8.09 11.94
C PRO A 192 11.87 -8.47 10.70
N PHE A 193 12.02 -9.76 10.42
CA PHE A 193 12.71 -10.28 9.24
C PHE A 193 11.77 -10.48 8.04
N PHE A 194 10.45 -10.30 8.21
CA PHE A 194 9.53 -10.20 7.09
C PHE A 194 9.46 -8.73 6.66
N PRO A 195 9.81 -8.40 5.41
CA PRO A 195 9.79 -7.03 4.93
C PRO A 195 8.35 -6.56 4.74
N HIS A 196 8.16 -5.54 3.91
CA HIS A 196 6.84 -5.08 3.52
C HIS A 196 6.13 -6.11 2.63
N GLY A 197 4.81 -6.02 2.57
CA GLY A 197 4.03 -6.91 1.72
C GLY A 197 2.52 -6.81 1.91
N LEU A 198 1.82 -7.54 1.05
CA LEU A 198 0.38 -7.70 1.10
C LEU A 198 0.00 -8.82 2.07
N LEU A 199 -1.13 -8.64 2.74
CA LEU A 199 -1.80 -9.66 3.57
C LEU A 199 -3.30 -9.60 3.29
N ALA A 200 -3.94 -10.75 3.06
CA ALA A 200 -5.38 -10.83 2.89
C ALA A 200 -5.92 -12.14 3.48
N ASP A 201 -7.17 -12.13 3.94
CA ASP A 201 -7.89 -13.33 4.32
C ASP A 201 -8.24 -14.14 3.07
N ALA A 202 -8.22 -15.47 3.21
CA ALA A 202 -8.47 -16.38 2.11
C ALA A 202 -9.16 -17.68 2.57
N ALA A 203 -9.90 -18.28 1.64
CA ALA A 203 -10.48 -19.60 1.75
C ALA A 203 -10.14 -20.45 0.52
N TRP A 204 -9.91 -21.75 0.74
CA TRP A 204 -9.61 -22.69 -0.33
C TRP A 204 -10.05 -24.10 0.04
N LYS A 205 -9.94 -25.03 -0.92
CA LYS A 205 -10.16 -26.45 -0.70
C LYS A 205 -8.87 -27.24 -0.78
N THR A 206 -8.76 -28.24 0.07
CA THR A 206 -7.72 -29.27 0.02
C THR A 206 -8.41 -30.63 0.13
N GLY A 207 -8.45 -31.37 -0.98
CA GLY A 207 -9.40 -32.48 -1.14
C GLY A 207 -10.84 -31.97 -1.01
N ASP A 208 -11.63 -32.63 -0.15
CA ASP A 208 -13.02 -32.24 0.12
C ASP A 208 -13.18 -31.22 1.27
N ALA A 209 -12.08 -30.89 1.98
CA ALA A 209 -12.13 -30.00 3.14
C ALA A 209 -11.94 -28.53 2.75
N GLU A 210 -12.83 -27.65 3.24
CA GLU A 210 -12.63 -26.19 3.21
C GLU A 210 -11.59 -25.79 4.26
N LYS A 211 -10.69 -24.90 3.85
CA LYS A 211 -9.64 -24.28 4.66
C LYS A 211 -9.83 -22.78 4.65
N ARG A 212 -9.47 -22.14 5.76
CA ARG A 212 -9.46 -20.68 5.92
C ARG A 212 -8.16 -20.26 6.56
N GLY A 213 -7.64 -19.11 6.14
CA GLY A 213 -6.38 -18.58 6.61
C GLY A 213 -6.10 -17.22 6.01
N ARG A 214 -4.82 -16.86 5.97
CA ARG A 214 -4.32 -15.65 5.33
C ARG A 214 -3.30 -15.99 4.26
N VAL A 215 -3.30 -15.20 3.22
CA VAL A 215 -2.25 -15.20 2.20
C VAL A 215 -1.38 -13.97 2.38
N LEU A 216 -0.11 -14.10 2.01
CA LEU A 216 0.84 -12.99 2.02
C LEU A 216 1.66 -12.95 0.73
N MET A 217 2.07 -11.74 0.35
CA MET A 217 3.06 -11.52 -0.69
C MET A 217 4.06 -10.50 -0.18
N LEU A 218 5.27 -10.94 0.14
CA LEU A 218 6.39 -10.08 0.50
C LEU A 218 7.10 -9.62 -0.77
N THR A 219 7.46 -8.35 -0.82
CA THR A 219 8.32 -7.79 -1.87
C THR A 219 9.72 -7.57 -1.30
N LEU A 220 10.71 -7.92 -2.11
CA LEU A 220 12.12 -7.98 -1.73
C LEU A 220 12.89 -6.95 -2.54
N ARG A 221 13.85 -6.29 -1.90
CA ARG A 221 14.73 -5.33 -2.55
C ARG A 221 15.70 -6.01 -3.50
N ASP A 222 16.24 -7.15 -3.08
CA ASP A 222 17.24 -7.91 -3.83
C ASP A 222 17.30 -9.38 -3.39
N GLU A 223 18.14 -10.13 -4.09
CA GLU A 223 18.41 -11.55 -3.84
C GLU A 223 18.99 -11.84 -2.45
N THR A 224 19.70 -10.88 -1.86
CA THR A 224 20.32 -11.01 -0.53
C THR A 224 19.26 -10.91 0.55
N GLU A 225 18.36 -9.93 0.44
CA GLU A 225 17.21 -9.80 1.34
C GLU A 225 16.34 -11.06 1.28
N ALA A 226 16.09 -11.57 0.08
CA ALA A 226 15.30 -12.77 -0.12
C ALA A 226 15.87 -14.00 0.62
N ALA A 227 17.19 -14.21 0.55
CA ALA A 227 17.85 -15.26 1.31
C ALA A 227 17.72 -15.04 2.83
N SER A 228 17.88 -13.78 3.27
CA SER A 228 17.81 -13.41 4.68
C SER A 228 16.45 -13.66 5.33
N VAL A 229 15.35 -13.61 4.56
CA VAL A 229 13.99 -13.87 5.07
C VAL A 229 13.86 -15.31 5.56
N PHE A 230 14.28 -16.29 4.75
CA PHE A 230 14.21 -17.71 5.13
C PHE A 230 15.18 -18.04 6.25
N ASP A 231 16.38 -17.44 6.26
CA ASP A 231 17.35 -17.60 7.36
C ASP A 231 16.84 -17.01 8.66
N GLY A 232 16.29 -15.80 8.62
CA GLY A 232 15.67 -15.13 9.77
C GLY A 232 14.52 -15.95 10.33
N TYR A 233 13.65 -16.45 9.45
CA TYR A 233 12.49 -17.22 9.88
C TYR A 233 12.87 -18.59 10.45
N ALA A 234 13.79 -19.31 9.81
CA ALA A 234 14.27 -20.60 10.31
C ALA A 234 14.89 -20.46 11.71
N ARG A 235 15.75 -19.45 11.90
CA ARG A 235 16.36 -19.14 13.20
C ARG A 235 15.32 -18.80 14.25
N TRP A 236 14.33 -17.96 13.92
CA TRP A 236 13.23 -17.65 14.84
C TRP A 236 12.47 -18.92 15.29
N LEU A 237 12.16 -19.81 14.34
CA LEU A 237 11.44 -21.05 14.63
C LEU A 237 12.26 -21.96 15.56
N THR A 238 13.57 -22.14 15.30
CA THR A 238 14.38 -23.13 16.01
C THR A 238 15.06 -22.61 17.28
N GLU A 239 15.52 -21.37 17.29
CA GLU A 239 16.35 -20.81 18.38
C GLU A 239 15.50 -20.02 19.39
N GLU A 240 14.43 -19.36 18.93
CA GLU A 240 13.57 -18.50 19.76
C GLU A 240 12.29 -19.21 20.23
N LYS A 241 12.24 -20.55 20.12
CA LYS A 241 11.06 -21.37 20.38
C LYS A 241 9.82 -20.91 19.59
N GLY A 242 10.04 -20.31 18.43
CA GLY A 242 8.99 -19.79 17.56
C GLY A 242 8.19 -20.88 16.83
N GLY A 243 8.60 -22.15 16.89
CA GLY A 243 7.90 -23.26 16.26
C GLY A 243 8.86 -24.35 15.78
N SER A 244 8.62 -24.89 14.59
CA SER A 244 9.52 -25.85 13.93
C SER A 244 9.55 -25.68 12.42
N VAL A 245 10.72 -25.91 11.83
CA VAL A 245 10.88 -26.02 10.37
C VAL A 245 10.54 -27.45 9.96
N LEU A 246 9.54 -27.62 9.09
CA LEU A 246 9.11 -28.94 8.61
C LEU A 246 9.87 -29.34 7.34
N ARG A 247 10.03 -28.38 6.42
CA ARG A 247 10.74 -28.56 5.15
C ARG A 247 11.32 -27.22 4.72
N ARG A 248 12.54 -27.21 4.19
CA ARG A 248 13.17 -26.01 3.63
C ARG A 248 14.10 -26.36 2.47
N ASN A 249 14.03 -25.57 1.41
CA ASN A 249 15.03 -25.50 0.34
C ASN A 249 15.21 -24.02 -0.07
N ASP A 250 15.94 -23.76 -1.16
CA ASP A 250 16.25 -22.39 -1.61
C ASP A 250 15.03 -21.59 -2.08
N ARG A 251 13.94 -22.28 -2.46
CA ARG A 251 12.72 -21.67 -3.00
C ARG A 251 11.53 -21.79 -2.08
N GLU A 252 11.48 -22.79 -1.21
CA GLU A 252 10.30 -23.06 -0.39
C GLU A 252 10.65 -23.34 1.06
N MET A 253 9.72 -22.98 1.93
CA MET A 253 9.79 -23.27 3.35
C MET A 253 8.40 -23.60 3.89
N ALA A 254 8.27 -24.73 4.58
CA ALA A 254 7.10 -25.12 5.34
C ALA A 254 7.44 -25.18 6.83
N ALA A 255 6.59 -24.63 7.68
CA ALA A 255 6.79 -24.53 9.12
C ALA A 255 5.50 -24.82 9.90
N ASP A 256 5.65 -25.32 11.13
CA ASP A 256 4.64 -25.23 12.18
C ASP A 256 5.04 -24.11 13.13
N ASP A 257 4.49 -22.92 12.90
CA ASP A 257 4.72 -21.71 13.66
C ASP A 257 3.90 -21.71 14.96
N ALA A 258 4.49 -21.29 16.07
CA ALA A 258 3.83 -21.29 17.37
C ALA A 258 2.64 -20.32 17.43
N LEU A 259 2.70 -19.20 16.70
CA LEU A 259 1.62 -18.19 16.65
C LEU A 259 0.64 -18.50 15.52
N TYR A 260 1.16 -18.94 14.39
CA TYR A 260 0.41 -18.99 13.14
C TYR A 260 0.07 -20.39 12.63
N ARG A 261 0.62 -21.43 13.27
CA ARG A 261 0.50 -22.85 12.89
C ARG A 261 1.08 -23.10 11.50
N GLY A 262 0.32 -23.66 10.57
CA GLY A 262 0.83 -24.00 9.24
C GLY A 262 1.21 -22.75 8.46
N VAL A 263 2.51 -22.61 8.16
CA VAL A 263 3.04 -21.56 7.30
C VAL A 263 3.77 -22.21 6.12
N LEU A 264 3.36 -21.87 4.90
CA LEU A 264 4.01 -22.31 3.67
C LEU A 264 4.43 -21.08 2.88
N LEU A 265 5.70 -20.97 2.55
CA LEU A 265 6.30 -19.87 1.80
C LEU A 265 6.96 -20.39 0.53
N ARG A 266 6.82 -19.66 -0.59
CA ARG A 266 7.56 -19.89 -1.83
C ARG A 266 8.08 -18.58 -2.40
N ARG A 267 9.37 -18.60 -2.73
CA ARG A 267 10.08 -17.51 -3.39
C ARG A 267 9.96 -17.62 -4.91
N GLU A 268 9.62 -16.50 -5.54
CA GLU A 268 9.54 -16.34 -6.98
C GLU A 268 10.20 -14.99 -7.35
N GLY A 269 11.47 -15.05 -7.78
CA GLY A 269 12.28 -13.85 -8.02
C GLY A 269 12.44 -13.01 -6.74
N LEU A 270 12.03 -11.74 -6.81
CA LEU A 270 12.04 -10.76 -5.72
C LEU A 270 10.72 -10.73 -4.94
N CYS A 271 9.94 -11.81 -4.98
CA CYS A 271 8.73 -11.94 -4.19
C CYS A 271 8.75 -13.24 -3.38
N ILE A 272 8.14 -13.23 -2.20
CA ILE A 272 7.82 -14.42 -1.43
C ILE A 272 6.30 -14.48 -1.26
N PHE A 273 5.68 -15.49 -1.84
CA PHE A 273 4.28 -15.82 -1.63
C PHE A 273 4.15 -16.73 -0.41
N GLY A 274 3.07 -16.57 0.35
CA GLY A 274 2.84 -17.41 1.51
C GLY A 274 1.37 -17.65 1.82
N VAL A 275 1.12 -18.78 2.48
CA VAL A 275 -0.18 -19.18 3.00
C VAL A 275 -0.01 -19.55 4.47
N VAL A 276 -0.90 -19.03 5.30
CA VAL A 276 -0.88 -19.17 6.76
C VAL A 276 -2.24 -19.63 7.23
N HIS A 277 -2.32 -20.76 7.95
CA HIS A 277 -3.59 -21.26 8.47
C HIS A 277 -3.43 -22.20 9.67
N ASN A 278 -4.55 -22.43 10.36
CA ASN A 278 -4.63 -23.39 11.46
C ASN A 278 -4.72 -24.83 10.93
N GLY A 279 -3.60 -25.44 10.57
CA GLY A 279 -3.49 -26.82 10.11
C GLY A 279 -2.07 -27.16 9.62
N PRO A 280 -1.85 -28.33 9.00
CA PRO A 280 -0.59 -28.68 8.35
C PRO A 280 -0.27 -27.71 7.21
N ALA A 281 0.95 -27.16 7.16
CA ALA A 281 1.35 -26.15 6.16
C ALA A 281 1.08 -26.57 4.70
N ASP A 282 1.23 -27.87 4.38
CA ASP A 282 1.01 -28.39 3.03
C ASP A 282 -0.46 -28.35 2.58
N ASP A 283 -1.42 -28.16 3.50
CA ASP A 283 -2.80 -27.90 3.12
C ASP A 283 -2.94 -26.55 2.38
N GLY A 284 -1.97 -25.64 2.49
CA GLY A 284 -1.93 -24.36 1.78
C GLY A 284 -1.50 -24.44 0.31
N VAL A 285 -0.95 -25.56 -0.16
CA VAL A 285 -0.40 -25.71 -1.53
C VAL A 285 -1.38 -25.27 -2.62
N PRO A 286 -2.68 -25.67 -2.61
CA PRO A 286 -3.60 -25.28 -3.68
C PRO A 286 -3.82 -23.77 -3.79
N MET A 287 -3.72 -23.02 -2.69
CA MET A 287 -3.83 -21.56 -2.72
C MET A 287 -2.50 -20.94 -3.17
N LEU A 288 -1.37 -21.44 -2.67
CA LEU A 288 -0.05 -20.94 -3.04
C LEU A 288 0.22 -21.07 -4.56
N GLU A 289 -0.13 -22.21 -5.16
CA GLU A 289 0.02 -22.42 -6.61
C GLU A 289 -0.80 -21.40 -7.42
N ARG A 290 -2.05 -21.14 -6.99
CA ARG A 290 -2.90 -20.13 -7.65
C ARG A 290 -2.28 -18.73 -7.60
N MET A 291 -1.70 -18.35 -6.46
CA MET A 291 -1.00 -17.07 -6.30
C MET A 291 0.19 -16.95 -7.24
N VAL A 292 1.04 -17.98 -7.27
CA VAL A 292 2.25 -17.97 -8.10
C VAL A 292 1.90 -17.97 -9.58
N GLU A 293 0.93 -18.78 -10.00
CA GLU A 293 0.49 -18.85 -11.39
C GLU A 293 -0.12 -17.51 -11.85
N ARG A 294 -0.97 -16.90 -11.02
CA ARG A 294 -1.55 -15.59 -11.32
C ARG A 294 -0.46 -14.54 -11.49
N PHE A 295 0.56 -14.54 -10.63
CA PHE A 295 1.64 -13.58 -10.71
C PHE A 295 2.51 -13.78 -11.96
N ARG A 296 2.80 -15.03 -12.34
CA ARG A 296 3.58 -15.33 -13.55
C ARG A 296 2.86 -14.94 -14.84
N THR A 297 1.55 -15.13 -14.89
CA THR A 297 0.72 -14.84 -16.07
C THR A 297 0.23 -13.40 -16.13
N ALA A 298 0.35 -12.65 -15.04
CA ALA A 298 0.07 -11.22 -15.00
C ALA A 298 1.08 -10.45 -15.86
N GLU A 299 0.67 -10.03 -17.07
CA GLU A 299 1.37 -9.00 -17.81
C GLU A 299 1.34 -7.68 -17.02
N PRO A 300 2.45 -6.91 -17.00
CA PRO A 300 2.39 -5.55 -16.48
C PRO A 300 1.35 -4.78 -17.30
N SER A 301 0.37 -4.19 -16.63
CA SER A 301 -0.60 -3.28 -17.26
C SER A 301 0.17 -2.14 -17.95
N SER A 302 0.42 -2.25 -19.25
CA SER A 302 0.82 -1.12 -20.06
C SER A 302 -0.39 -0.22 -20.23
N LYS A 303 -0.37 0.93 -19.55
CA LYS A 303 -1.10 2.11 -19.98
C LYS A 303 -0.15 3.27 -20.01
#